data_AF-A0A7K3Y6L2-F1
#
_entry.id   AF-A0A7K3Y6L2-F1
#
_cell.length_a   1.000
_cell.length_b   1.000
_cell.length_c   1.000
_cell.angle_alpha   90.00
_cell.angle_beta   90.00
_cell.angle_gamma   90.00
#
_symmetry.space_group_name_H-M   'P 1'
#
loop_
_entity.id
_entity.type
_entity.pdbx_description
1 polymer ?
#
loop_
_entity_poly.entity_id
_entity_poly.type
_entity_poly.pdbx_seq_one_letter_code
_entity_poly.pdbx_strand_id
1 'polypeptide(L)'
;MAKYLDAPGTGTAGIDAVLSIAREKARSGAVEMAIGPDFTATPATPGDAPALASIYREVFETYPVPIHDPAYLAGEMQKNLRCFCIRGSGDRIASVAAAEVDSAGKFAEM
;
A
#
# COMPACT_ATOMS: atom_id res chain seq x y z
N MET A 1 -7.99 -18.34 9.73
CA MET A 1 -9.32 -18.38 9.10
C MET A 1 -10.11 -17.21 9.67
N ALA A 2 -10.08 -16.05 9.01
CA ALA A 2 -10.79 -14.87 9.48
C ALA A 2 -12.30 -15.10 9.29
N LYS A 3 -13.08 -14.96 10.36
CA LYS A 3 -14.54 -15.02 10.33
C LYS A 3 -15.07 -13.69 9.79
N TYR A 4 -15.27 -13.58 8.49
CA TYR A 4 -16.16 -12.55 7.97
C TYR A 4 -17.59 -12.95 8.35
N LEU A 5 -18.26 -12.11 9.15
CA LEU A 5 -19.69 -12.24 9.39
C LEU A 5 -20.39 -11.96 8.06
N ASP A 6 -21.10 -12.96 7.54
CA ASP A 6 -22.06 -12.80 6.45
C ASP A 6 -23.18 -11.85 6.91
N ALA A 7 -22.93 -10.54 6.81
CA ALA A 7 -23.98 -9.55 6.91
C ALA A 7 -24.77 -9.57 5.60
N PRO A 8 -26.11 -9.71 5.64
CA PRO A 8 -26.91 -9.79 4.43
C PRO A 8 -26.87 -8.45 3.69
N GLY A 9 -26.24 -8.46 2.52
CA GLY A 9 -26.52 -7.56 1.40
C GLY A 9 -26.51 -6.06 1.69
N THR A 10 -25.35 -5.45 1.89
CA THR A 10 -25.15 -4.07 1.42
C THR A 10 -24.60 -4.13 0.01
N GLY A 11 -25.51 -4.06 -0.98
CA GLY A 11 -25.15 -3.83 -2.37
C GLY A 11 -24.28 -2.56 -2.52
N THR A 12 -23.79 -2.33 -3.74
CA THR A 12 -22.90 -1.21 -4.13
C THR A 12 -23.26 0.15 -3.52
N ALA A 13 -24.54 0.40 -3.23
CA ALA A 13 -25.06 1.59 -2.54
C ALA A 13 -24.32 1.96 -1.23
N GLY A 14 -23.87 1.00 -0.43
CA GLY A 14 -23.11 1.29 0.80
C GLY A 14 -21.69 1.79 0.53
N ILE A 15 -21.01 1.17 -0.44
CA ILE A 15 -19.65 1.55 -0.86
C ILE A 15 -19.66 2.94 -1.50
N ASP A 16 -20.65 3.22 -2.33
CA ASP A 16 -20.78 4.51 -3.01
C ASP A 16 -20.97 5.67 -2.02
N ALA A 17 -21.75 5.46 -0.95
CA ALA A 17 -21.93 6.44 0.12
C ALA A 17 -20.61 6.73 0.87
N VAL A 18 -19.85 5.67 1.20
CA VAL A 18 -18.53 5.81 1.84
C VAL A 18 -17.56 6.57 0.92
N LEU A 19 -17.52 6.24 -0.37
CA LEU A 19 -16.68 6.93 -1.35
C LEU A 19 -17.07 8.40 -1.50
N SER A 20 -18.35 8.72 -1.47
CA SER A 20 -18.83 10.11 -1.51
C SER A 20 -18.32 10.92 -0.30
N ILE A 21 -18.50 10.39 0.91
CA ILE A 21 -18.06 11.04 2.15
C ILE A 21 -16.52 11.20 2.14
N ALA A 22 -15.78 10.17 1.73
CA ALA A 22 -14.33 10.23 1.64
C ALA A 22 -13.85 11.35 0.69
N ARG A 23 -14.50 11.50 -0.47
CA ARG A 23 -14.20 12.56 -1.44
C ARG A 23 -14.56 13.96 -0.96
N GLU A 24 -15.63 14.11 -0.18
CA GLU A 24 -15.98 15.40 0.46
C GLU A 24 -14.96 15.80 1.52
N LYS A 25 -14.54 14.84 2.36
CA LYS A 25 -13.48 15.08 3.38
C LYS A 25 -12.15 15.42 2.74
N ALA A 26 -11.76 14.73 1.67
CA ALA A 26 -10.53 15.03 0.93
C ALA A 26 -10.49 16.48 0.42
N ARG A 27 -11.64 17.08 0.05
CA ARG A 27 -11.73 18.46 -0.43
C ARG A 27 -11.79 19.52 0.68
N SER A 28 -12.25 19.17 1.88
CA SER A 28 -12.51 20.13 2.95
C SER A 28 -11.35 20.31 3.94
N GLY A 29 -10.25 19.56 3.76
CA GLY A 29 -9.11 19.57 4.68
C GLY A 29 -7.81 19.09 4.05
N ALA A 30 -7.65 19.27 2.74
CA ALA A 30 -6.36 19.08 2.10
C ALA A 30 -5.43 20.20 2.57
N VAL A 31 -4.79 20.01 3.73
CA VAL A 31 -3.50 20.63 3.98
C VAL A 31 -2.65 20.20 2.80
N GLU A 32 -2.09 21.15 2.07
CA GLU A 32 -1.14 20.86 1.01
C GLU A 32 0.07 20.19 1.67
N MET A 33 0.02 18.87 1.73
CA MET A 33 1.03 18.05 2.37
C MET A 33 2.15 17.92 1.35
N ALA A 34 2.86 19.04 1.16
CA ALA A 34 3.98 19.12 0.26
C ALA A 34 5.08 18.20 0.80
N ILE A 35 5.32 17.11 0.08
CA ILE A 35 6.54 16.34 0.25
C ILE A 35 7.68 17.31 -0.11
N GLY A 36 8.71 17.39 0.73
CA GLY A 36 9.81 18.34 0.52
C GLY A 36 10.37 18.25 -0.91
N PRO A 37 10.91 19.35 -1.46
CA PRO A 37 11.23 19.47 -2.89
C PRO A 37 12.23 18.41 -3.39
N ASP A 38 13.03 17.84 -2.49
CA ASP A 38 14.02 16.81 -2.81
C ASP A 38 13.45 15.39 -2.80
N PHE A 39 12.14 15.25 -2.60
CA PHE A 39 11.46 13.97 -2.48
C PHE A 39 10.32 13.81 -3.48
N THR A 40 10.14 12.58 -3.96
CA THR A 40 9.04 12.22 -4.87
C THR A 40 8.32 10.98 -4.38
N ALA A 41 6.99 10.99 -4.43
CA ALA A 41 6.17 9.81 -4.20
C ALA A 41 5.96 9.08 -5.53
N THR A 42 6.28 7.79 -5.57
CA THR A 42 6.26 6.99 -6.80
C THR A 42 5.81 5.56 -6.49
N PRO A 43 5.03 4.91 -7.36
CA PRO A 43 4.78 3.47 -7.24
C PRO A 43 6.10 2.70 -7.24
N ALA A 44 6.19 1.65 -6.43
CA ALA A 44 7.27 0.69 -6.54
C ALA A 44 6.99 -0.29 -7.67
N THR A 45 8.05 -0.83 -8.24
CA THR A 45 8.02 -1.87 -9.27
C THR A 45 8.65 -3.14 -8.73
N PRO A 46 8.44 -4.31 -9.37
CA PRO A 46 9.17 -5.52 -9.02
C PRO A 46 10.70 -5.37 -9.03
N GLY A 47 11.25 -4.40 -9.78
CA GLY A 47 12.68 -4.07 -9.77
C GLY A 47 13.18 -3.46 -8.46
N ASP A 48 12.29 -2.89 -7.65
CA ASP A 48 12.61 -2.32 -6.33
C ASP A 48 12.66 -3.38 -5.22
N ALA A 49 12.25 -4.63 -5.51
CA ALA A 49 12.14 -5.69 -4.52
C ALA A 49 13.43 -5.94 -3.71
N PRO A 50 14.66 -5.88 -4.28
CA PRO A 50 15.89 -5.99 -3.50
C PRO A 50 16.04 -4.87 -2.45
N ALA A 51 15.73 -3.63 -2.82
CA ALA A 51 15.81 -2.49 -1.90
C ALA A 51 14.74 -2.59 -0.79
N LEU A 52 13.52 -2.97 -1.16
CA LEU A 52 12.40 -3.18 -0.23
C LEU A 52 12.70 -4.30 0.77
N ALA A 53 13.22 -5.44 0.31
CA ALA A 53 13.61 -6.55 1.19
C ALA A 53 14.72 -6.14 2.18
N SER A 54 15.65 -5.30 1.76
CA SER A 54 16.69 -4.75 2.65
C SER A 54 16.09 -3.85 3.74
N ILE A 55 15.16 -2.95 3.37
CA ILE A 55 14.47 -2.07 4.32
C ILE A 55 13.65 -2.90 5.31
N TYR A 56 12.88 -3.87 4.83
CA TYR A 56 12.06 -4.71 5.70
C TYR A 56 12.89 -5.53 6.67
N ARG A 57 14.07 -6.01 6.28
CA ARG A 57 14.97 -6.72 7.18
C ARG A 57 15.49 -5.86 8.33
N GLU A 58 15.65 -4.56 8.10
CA GLU A 58 16.09 -3.61 9.12
C GLU A 58 14.94 -3.25 10.09
N VAL A 59 13.72 -3.12 9.57
CA VAL A 59 12.54 -2.69 10.34
C VAL A 59 11.87 -3.87 11.07
N PHE A 60 11.82 -5.04 10.43
CA PHE A 60 11.15 -6.23 10.94
C PHE A 60 12.17 -7.35 11.12
N GLU A 61 12.63 -7.55 12.36
CA GLU A 61 13.58 -8.63 12.67
C GLU A 61 12.99 -10.02 12.34
N THR A 62 11.70 -10.21 12.63
CA THR A 62 10.94 -11.41 12.29
C THR A 62 9.59 -11.05 11.68
N TYR A 63 9.22 -11.75 10.61
CA TYR A 63 7.92 -11.58 9.96
C TYR A 63 7.36 -12.94 9.53
N PRO A 64 6.03 -13.18 9.63
CA PRO A 64 5.42 -14.49 9.38
C PRO A 64 5.41 -14.91 7.89
N VAL A 65 5.74 -14.00 6.98
CA VAL A 65 5.89 -14.27 5.53
C VAL A 65 7.25 -13.75 5.05
N PRO A 66 7.80 -14.28 3.94
CA PRO A 66 9.19 -14.02 3.54
C PRO A 66 9.37 -12.66 2.86
N ILE A 67 8.97 -11.56 3.50
CA ILE A 67 9.18 -10.17 3.00
C ILE A 67 10.66 -9.77 2.91
N HIS A 68 11.56 -10.58 3.45
CA HIS A 68 13.01 -10.40 3.32
C HIS A 68 13.59 -11.05 2.05
N ASP A 69 12.77 -11.78 1.28
CA ASP A 69 13.14 -12.39 0.01
C ASP A 69 12.68 -11.48 -1.15
N PRO A 70 13.62 -10.92 -1.95
CA PRO A 70 13.28 -10.11 -3.12
C PRO A 70 12.42 -10.84 -4.14
N ALA A 71 12.61 -12.15 -4.34
CA ALA A 71 11.86 -12.92 -5.32
C ALA A 71 10.39 -13.08 -4.88
N TYR A 72 10.17 -13.28 -3.58
CA TYR A 72 8.83 -13.32 -3.01
C TYR A 72 8.12 -11.98 -3.19
N LEU A 73 8.75 -10.88 -2.78
CA LEU A 73 8.17 -9.53 -2.92
C LEU A 73 7.82 -9.18 -4.37
N ALA A 74 8.73 -9.46 -5.31
CA ALA A 74 8.49 -9.22 -6.73
C ALA A 74 7.28 -10.03 -7.23
N GLY A 75 7.14 -11.29 -6.77
CA GLY A 75 5.99 -12.14 -7.08
C GLY A 75 4.68 -11.59 -6.52
N GLU A 76 4.67 -11.11 -5.28
CA GLU A 76 3.47 -10.51 -4.67
C GLU A 76 3.07 -9.19 -5.35
N MET A 77 4.04 -8.35 -5.74
CA MET A 77 3.78 -7.11 -6.49
C MET A 77 3.14 -7.36 -7.85
N GLN A 78 3.49 -8.47 -8.51
CA GLN A 78 2.88 -8.87 -9.79
C GLN A 78 1.43 -9.34 -9.63
N LYS A 79 1.04 -9.77 -8.43
CA LYS A 79 -0.33 -10.18 -8.12
C LYS A 79 -1.14 -8.96 -7.67
N ASN A 80 -1.24 -8.77 -6.36
CA ASN A 80 -2.17 -7.86 -5.70
C ASN A 80 -1.49 -6.93 -4.68
N LEU A 81 -0.20 -7.09 -4.41
CA LEU A 81 0.53 -6.15 -3.57
C LEU A 81 0.79 -4.85 -4.33
N ARG A 82 0.44 -3.72 -3.74
CA ARG A 82 0.72 -2.38 -4.24
C ARG A 82 1.65 -1.69 -3.25
N CYS A 83 2.82 -1.30 -3.72
CA CYS A 83 3.82 -0.61 -2.92
C CYS A 83 4.06 0.79 -3.48
N PHE A 84 4.30 1.75 -2.61
CA PHE A 84 4.66 3.12 -2.93
C PHE A 84 5.90 3.51 -2.14
N CYS A 85 6.80 4.25 -2.79
CA CYS A 85 8.03 4.73 -2.18
C CYS A 85 8.06 6.25 -2.17
N ILE A 86 8.62 6.82 -1.11
CA ILE A 86 9.15 8.18 -1.12
C ILE A 86 10.63 8.08 -1.47
N ARG A 87 11.04 8.73 -2.55
CA ARG A 87 12.41 8.70 -3.08
C ARG A 87 13.08 10.05 -2.92
N GLY A 88 14.28 10.06 -2.36
CA GLY A 88 15.13 11.24 -2.21
C GLY A 88 16.24 11.31 -3.25
N SER A 89 17.25 12.15 -3.01
CA SER A 89 18.42 12.29 -3.88
C SER A 89 19.10 10.95 -4.16
N GLY A 90 19.47 10.72 -5.43
CA GLY A 90 20.14 9.49 -5.85
C GLY A 90 19.24 8.24 -5.86
N ASP A 91 17.92 8.42 -6.00
CA ASP A 91 16.92 7.33 -6.02
C ASP A 91 16.81 6.51 -4.73
N ARG A 92 17.34 7.06 -3.63
CA ARG A 92 17.27 6.40 -2.32
C ARG A 92 15.83 6.40 -1.82
N ILE A 93 15.33 5.22 -1.47
CA ILE A 93 14.03 5.05 -0.83
C ILE A 93 14.15 5.54 0.63
N ALA A 94 13.37 6.55 0.98
CA ALA A 94 13.28 7.14 2.32
C ALA A 94 12.08 6.61 3.12
N SER A 95 11.03 6.16 2.44
CA SER A 95 9.86 5.55 3.07
C SER A 95 9.16 4.61 2.09
N VAL A 96 8.45 3.62 2.64
CA VAL A 96 7.69 2.61 1.90
C VAL A 96 6.32 2.47 2.56
N ALA A 97 5.28 2.42 1.74
CA ALA A 97 3.94 1.97 2.14
C ALA A 97 3.50 0.84 1.22
N ALA A 98 2.81 -0.16 1.76
CA ALA A 98 2.31 -1.29 1.00
C ALA A 98 0.85 -1.56 1.36
N ALA A 99 0.08 -2.07 0.40
CA ALA A 99 -1.26 -2.58 0.63
C ALA A 99 -1.51 -3.79 -0.28
N GLU A 100 -2.08 -4.86 0.28
CA GLU A 100 -2.60 -5.98 -0.49
C GLU A 100 -4.04 -5.67 -0.92
N VAL A 101 -4.32 -5.72 -2.22
CA VAL A 101 -5.61 -5.29 -2.77
C VAL A 101 -6.39 -6.46 -3.35
N ASP A 102 -7.52 -6.83 -2.74
CA ASP A 102 -8.46 -7.77 -3.33
C ASP A 102 -9.56 -7.01 -4.09
N SER A 103 -9.45 -7.01 -5.42
CA SER A 103 -10.42 -6.35 -6.29
C SER A 103 -11.77 -7.07 -6.34
N ALA A 104 -11.79 -8.39 -6.16
CA ALA A 104 -13.03 -9.17 -6.15
C ALA A 104 -13.77 -8.99 -4.83
N GLY A 105 -13.04 -9.04 -3.71
CA GLY A 105 -13.54 -8.76 -2.36
C GLY A 105 -13.82 -7.28 -2.09
N LYS A 106 -13.31 -6.36 -2.93
CA LYS A 106 -13.43 -4.90 -2.80
C LYS A 106 -12.86 -4.34 -1.50
N PHE A 107 -11.72 -4.89 -1.04
CA PHE A 107 -11.01 -4.40 0.14
C PHE A 107 -9.51 -4.32 -0.12
N ALA A 108 -8.82 -3.59 0.75
CA ALA A 108 -7.37 -3.50 0.76
C ALA A 108 -6.88 -3.50 2.21
N GLU A 109 -5.82 -4.25 2.49
CA GLU A 109 -5.21 -4.37 3.81
C GLU A 109 -3.79 -3.78 3.79
N MET A 110 -3.40 -3.11 4.88
CA MET A 110 -2.09 -2.46 5.07
C MET A 110 -1.33 -3.08 6.24
#